data_AF-A0A7V6CQY5-F1
#
_entry.id   AF-A0A7V6CQY5-F1
#
_cell.length_a   1.000
_cell.length_b   1.000
_cell.length_c   1.000
_cell.angle_alpha   90.00
_cell.angle_beta   90.00
_cell.angle_gamma   90.00
#
_symmetry.space_group_name_H-M   'P 1'
#
loop_
_entity.id
_entity.type
_entity.pdbx_description
1 polymer ?
#
loop_
_entity_poly.entity_id
_entity_poly.type
_entity_poly.pdbx_seq_one_letter_code
_entity_poly.pdbx_strand_id
1 'polypeptide(L)'
;MRSLHHPCYDEGFIDLTSMDYEEWLEWVFTTDHTQWPDFCVQDPERLVNYFIQMCRDFARIGKQYSHEQIDQAIWFLLSAQLEFGRYLLDTSIPLSKRLECLHAMYHPFADFLSRQGGRYDGSGFFMWWDLIIESHFWGPDILSLEDLEQRYGIVWKEAVLQSENSRRVLKKTLRVWEQLYQQTTPDRRALLDETLRTLSRILKLEEPCCCGAALHGLGHLRHPKGWRLVQDFINRHRAELTDDELRWMRNCRDGVVL
;
A
#
# COMPACT_ATOMS: atom_id res chain seq x y z
N MET A 1 15.97 -13.57 13.24
CA MET A 1 15.12 -13.35 12.06
C MET A 1 14.25 -14.59 11.91
N ARG A 2 12.92 -14.46 12.05
CA ARG A 2 12.00 -15.53 11.64
C ARG A 2 12.12 -15.67 10.12
N SER A 3 12.14 -16.90 9.61
CA SER A 3 12.07 -17.16 8.17
C SER A 3 10.80 -16.50 7.61
N LEU A 4 10.93 -15.58 6.66
CA LEU A 4 9.81 -14.90 6.00
C LEU A 4 9.19 -15.73 4.86
N HIS A 5 9.64 -16.97 4.68
CA HIS A 5 9.16 -17.84 3.62
C HIS A 5 7.86 -18.53 4.04
N HIS A 6 6.91 -18.68 3.12
CA HIS A 6 5.89 -19.73 3.21
C HIS A 6 6.59 -21.02 2.76
N PRO A 7 7.08 -21.86 3.69
CA PRO A 7 7.76 -23.09 3.31
C PRO A 7 6.71 -24.02 2.69
N CYS A 8 7.08 -24.73 1.62
CA CYS A 8 6.23 -25.82 1.13
C CYS A 8 6.25 -26.93 2.17
N TYR A 9 5.15 -27.13 2.89
CA TYR A 9 5.09 -28.07 4.01
C TYR A 9 4.78 -29.51 3.56
N ASP A 10 4.19 -29.69 2.37
CA ASP A 10 3.77 -30.99 1.84
C ASP A 10 3.71 -30.99 0.29
N GLU A 11 3.61 -32.18 -0.34
CA GLU A 11 3.49 -32.40 -1.79
C GLU A 11 2.24 -31.74 -2.41
N GLY A 12 1.24 -31.39 -1.60
CA GLY A 12 0.01 -30.74 -2.05
C GLY A 12 0.12 -29.22 -2.25
N PHE A 13 1.21 -28.59 -1.80
CA PHE A 13 1.39 -27.15 -1.92
C PHE A 13 1.78 -26.74 -3.33
N ILE A 14 1.08 -25.76 -3.89
CA ILE A 14 1.44 -25.15 -5.16
C ILE A 14 2.53 -24.11 -4.91
N ASP A 15 3.73 -24.33 -5.44
CA ASP A 15 4.77 -23.29 -5.43
C ASP A 15 4.50 -22.26 -6.52
N LEU A 16 4.06 -21.06 -6.12
CA LEU A 16 3.75 -19.96 -7.05
C LEU A 16 4.94 -19.52 -7.88
N THR A 17 6.16 -19.84 -7.43
CA THR A 17 7.40 -19.47 -8.12
C THR A 17 7.96 -20.57 -9.01
N SER A 18 7.32 -21.75 -9.00
CA SER A 18 7.61 -22.84 -9.93
C SER A 18 7.00 -22.61 -11.31
N MET A 19 5.82 -21.98 -11.36
CA MET A 19 5.12 -21.57 -12.58
C MET A 19 5.91 -20.55 -13.37
N ASP A 20 5.71 -20.48 -14.68
CA ASP A 20 6.11 -19.31 -15.45
C ASP A 20 5.21 -18.09 -15.16
N TYR A 21 5.53 -16.93 -15.75
CA TYR A 21 4.78 -15.70 -15.47
C TYR A 21 3.33 -15.75 -15.96
N GLU A 22 3.05 -16.31 -17.13
CA GLU A 22 1.69 -16.33 -17.67
C GLU A 22 0.84 -17.39 -16.95
N GLU A 23 1.43 -18.53 -16.59
CA GLU A 23 0.80 -19.53 -15.73
C GLU A 23 0.47 -18.96 -14.33
N TRP A 24 1.42 -18.24 -13.73
CA TRP A 24 1.20 -17.55 -12.45
C TRP A 24 0.11 -16.50 -12.55
N LEU A 25 0.10 -15.71 -13.63
CA LEU A 25 -0.90 -14.67 -13.86
C LEU A 25 -2.30 -15.27 -14.03
N GLU A 26 -2.44 -16.32 -14.84
CA GLU A 26 -3.68 -17.05 -15.00
C GLU A 26 -4.16 -17.60 -13.65
N TRP A 27 -3.28 -18.27 -12.90
CA TRP A 27 -3.61 -18.82 -11.58
C TRP A 27 -4.09 -17.73 -10.61
N VAL A 28 -3.39 -16.59 -10.54
CA VAL A 28 -3.74 -15.49 -9.61
C VAL A 28 -5.11 -14.88 -9.93
N PHE A 29 -5.45 -14.70 -11.21
CA PHE A 29 -6.68 -13.99 -11.60
C PHE A 29 -7.89 -14.90 -11.85
N THR A 30 -7.71 -16.22 -11.91
CA THR A 30 -8.81 -17.16 -12.19
C THR A 30 -9.13 -18.10 -11.03
N THR A 31 -8.19 -18.31 -10.10
CA THR A 31 -8.40 -19.19 -8.95
C THR A 31 -9.33 -18.56 -7.93
N ASP A 32 -10.27 -19.36 -7.41
CA ASP A 32 -11.13 -18.95 -6.31
C ASP A 32 -10.36 -18.99 -4.97
N HIS A 33 -9.75 -17.86 -4.63
CA HIS A 33 -8.96 -17.71 -3.39
C HIS A 33 -9.80 -17.71 -2.12
N THR A 34 -11.14 -17.70 -2.20
CA THR A 34 -12.00 -17.81 -1.01
C THR A 34 -11.89 -19.18 -0.34
N GLN A 35 -11.35 -20.17 -1.07
CA GLN A 35 -11.12 -21.52 -0.58
C GLN A 35 -9.76 -21.70 0.09
N TRP A 36 -8.95 -20.64 0.20
CA TRP A 36 -7.63 -20.66 0.84
C TRP A 36 -6.74 -21.78 0.29
N PRO A 37 -6.38 -21.74 -1.01
CA PRO A 37 -5.56 -22.79 -1.61
C PRO A 37 -4.23 -22.93 -0.87
N ASP A 38 -3.74 -24.16 -0.72
CA ASP A 38 -2.42 -24.42 -0.16
C ASP A 38 -1.34 -24.03 -1.18
N PHE A 39 -0.60 -22.96 -0.90
CA PHE A 39 0.49 -22.49 -1.75
C PHE A 39 1.74 -22.11 -0.95
N CYS A 40 2.87 -22.09 -1.63
CA CYS A 40 4.16 -21.66 -1.08
C CYS A 40 4.92 -20.77 -2.07
N VAL A 41 6.03 -20.20 -1.60
CA VAL A 41 6.91 -19.32 -2.38
C VAL A 41 8.37 -19.70 -2.08
N GLN A 42 9.01 -20.43 -2.98
CA GLN A 42 10.40 -20.86 -2.82
C GLN A 42 11.42 -19.81 -3.33
N ASP A 43 11.06 -19.02 -4.34
CA ASP A 43 11.91 -17.95 -4.91
C ASP A 43 11.23 -16.56 -4.75
N PRO A 44 11.41 -15.89 -3.60
CA PRO A 44 10.84 -14.57 -3.35
C PRO A 44 11.24 -13.50 -4.36
N GLU A 45 12.46 -13.55 -4.90
CA GLU A 45 12.90 -12.57 -5.90
C GLU A 45 12.14 -12.75 -7.21
N ARG A 46 11.91 -14.01 -7.63
CA ARG A 46 11.07 -14.32 -8.79
C ARG A 46 9.63 -13.84 -8.60
N LEU A 47 9.05 -14.04 -7.43
CA LEU A 47 7.70 -13.52 -7.13
C LEU A 47 7.66 -11.98 -7.22
N VAL A 48 8.68 -11.27 -6.71
CA VAL A 48 8.77 -9.81 -6.86
C VAL A 48 8.87 -9.41 -8.33
N ASN A 49 9.63 -10.14 -9.15
CA ASN A 49 9.71 -9.89 -10.60
C ASN A 49 8.34 -10.12 -11.29
N TYR A 50 7.60 -11.16 -10.92
CA TYR A 50 6.24 -11.37 -11.43
C TYR A 50 5.30 -10.23 -11.07
N PHE A 51 5.35 -9.76 -9.83
CA PHE A 51 4.54 -8.63 -9.40
C PHE A 51 4.91 -7.33 -10.15
N ILE A 52 6.21 -7.06 -10.36
CA ILE A 52 6.66 -5.93 -11.19
C ILE A 52 6.09 -6.03 -12.60
N GLN A 53 6.17 -7.21 -13.22
CA GLN A 53 5.69 -7.42 -14.59
C GLN A 53 4.16 -7.29 -14.66
N MET A 54 3.43 -7.87 -13.71
CA MET A 54 1.98 -7.72 -13.57
C MET A 54 1.57 -6.26 -13.49
N CYS A 55 2.24 -5.47 -12.64
CA CYS A 55 1.95 -4.05 -12.56
C CYS A 55 2.15 -3.34 -13.90
N ARG A 56 3.24 -3.61 -14.63
CA ARG A 56 3.51 -3.00 -15.95
C ARG A 56 2.52 -3.44 -17.03
N ASP A 57 2.03 -4.68 -16.94
CA ASP A 57 1.10 -5.28 -17.89
C ASP A 57 -0.37 -4.94 -17.59
N PHE A 58 -0.67 -4.10 -16.58
CA PHE A 58 -2.03 -3.95 -16.08
C PHE A 58 -3.03 -3.43 -17.12
N ALA A 59 -2.57 -2.69 -18.13
CA ALA A 59 -3.41 -2.30 -19.28
C ALA A 59 -3.95 -3.50 -20.07
N ARG A 60 -3.16 -4.57 -20.19
CA ARG A 60 -3.54 -5.83 -20.84
C ARG A 60 -4.42 -6.65 -19.90
N ILE A 61 -3.99 -6.82 -18.65
CA ILE A 61 -4.72 -7.56 -17.62
C ILE A 61 -6.14 -7.02 -17.48
N GLY A 62 -6.29 -5.70 -17.41
CA GLY A 62 -7.58 -5.02 -17.30
C GLY A 62 -8.53 -5.22 -18.49
N LYS A 63 -8.06 -5.74 -19.63
CA LYS A 63 -8.89 -6.13 -20.77
C LYS A 63 -9.23 -7.61 -20.78
N GLN A 64 -8.42 -8.42 -20.12
CA GLN A 64 -8.50 -9.88 -20.14
C GLN A 64 -9.39 -10.43 -19.01
N TYR A 65 -9.35 -9.79 -17.85
CA TYR A 65 -10.05 -10.26 -16.65
C TYR A 65 -11.20 -9.31 -16.27
N SER A 66 -12.23 -9.85 -15.61
CA SER A 66 -13.34 -9.06 -15.10
C SER A 66 -12.92 -8.21 -13.91
N HIS A 67 -13.76 -7.22 -13.54
CA HIS A 67 -13.50 -6.39 -12.37
C HIS A 67 -13.44 -7.21 -11.07
N GLU A 68 -14.30 -8.23 -10.95
CA GLU A 68 -14.36 -9.13 -9.80
C GLU A 68 -13.08 -9.96 -9.69
N GLN A 69 -12.58 -10.50 -10.81
CA GLN A 69 -11.31 -11.22 -10.86
C GLN A 69 -10.13 -10.34 -10.48
N ILE A 70 -10.11 -9.10 -10.96
CA ILE A 70 -9.07 -8.13 -10.61
C ILE A 70 -9.11 -7.80 -9.11
N ASP A 71 -10.29 -7.54 -8.55
CA ASP A 71 -10.42 -7.23 -7.13
C ASP A 71 -10.00 -8.42 -6.26
N GLN A 72 -10.45 -9.63 -6.60
CA GLN A 72 -10.07 -10.86 -5.91
C GLN A 72 -8.56 -11.11 -5.96
N ALA A 73 -7.93 -10.93 -7.13
CA ALA A 73 -6.48 -11.09 -7.29
C ALA A 73 -5.69 -10.10 -6.42
N ILE A 74 -6.11 -8.83 -6.38
CA ILE A 74 -5.45 -7.81 -5.54
C ILE A 74 -5.58 -8.18 -4.06
N TRP A 75 -6.78 -8.58 -3.62
CA TRP A 75 -7.00 -9.03 -2.26
C TRP A 75 -6.14 -10.25 -1.90
N PHE A 76 -6.09 -11.26 -2.77
CA PHE A 76 -5.22 -12.42 -2.58
C PHE A 76 -3.74 -12.02 -2.40
N LEU A 77 -3.22 -11.20 -3.32
CA LEU A 77 -1.80 -10.83 -3.34
C LEU A 77 -1.39 -10.01 -2.12
N LEU A 78 -2.21 -9.04 -1.71
CA LEU A 78 -1.80 -8.03 -0.73
C LEU A 78 -2.26 -8.35 0.70
N SER A 79 -3.35 -9.09 0.88
CA SER A 79 -3.90 -9.39 2.20
C SER A 79 -3.16 -10.50 2.94
N ALA A 80 -3.72 -10.96 4.06
CA ALA A 80 -3.20 -12.03 4.92
C ALA A 80 -3.00 -13.38 4.21
N GLN A 81 -3.51 -13.55 2.98
CA GLN A 81 -3.31 -14.77 2.20
C GLN A 81 -1.85 -14.87 1.74
N LEU A 82 -1.39 -14.00 0.84
CA LEU A 82 0.01 -14.00 0.38
C LEU A 82 0.93 -13.04 1.16
N GLU A 83 0.38 -11.97 1.71
CA GLU A 83 1.11 -10.91 2.43
C GLU A 83 2.28 -10.35 1.62
N PHE A 84 2.06 -10.01 0.34
CA PHE A 84 3.16 -9.64 -0.57
C PHE A 84 4.04 -8.49 -0.03
N GLY A 85 3.48 -7.58 0.78
CA GLY A 85 4.21 -6.50 1.43
C GLY A 85 5.45 -6.96 2.21
N ARG A 86 5.48 -8.20 2.73
CA ARG A 86 6.63 -8.75 3.45
C ARG A 86 7.87 -8.92 2.58
N TYR A 87 7.69 -9.22 1.29
CA TYR A 87 8.81 -9.38 0.35
C TYR A 87 9.48 -8.04 0.03
N LEU A 88 8.77 -6.91 0.18
CA LEU A 88 9.37 -5.58 0.10
C LEU A 88 10.29 -5.27 1.30
N LEU A 89 10.18 -6.02 2.39
CA LEU A 89 11.06 -5.90 3.57
C LEU A 89 12.12 -7.00 3.64
N ASP A 90 12.04 -8.01 2.79
CA ASP A 90 13.01 -9.10 2.73
C ASP A 90 14.35 -8.59 2.19
N THR A 91 15.36 -8.53 3.07
CA THR A 91 16.70 -8.05 2.73
C THR A 91 17.51 -9.03 1.88
N SER A 92 17.02 -10.27 1.68
CA SER A 92 17.62 -11.18 0.71
C SER A 92 17.34 -10.74 -0.73
N ILE A 93 16.26 -9.99 -0.96
CA ILE A 93 15.92 -9.42 -2.27
C ILE A 93 16.66 -8.08 -2.44
N PRO A 94 17.36 -7.86 -3.57
CA PRO A 94 18.08 -6.62 -3.82
C PRO A 94 17.20 -5.38 -3.63
N LEU A 95 17.71 -4.36 -2.91
CA LEU A 95 16.95 -3.12 -2.66
C LEU A 95 16.46 -2.49 -3.97
N SER A 96 17.26 -2.53 -5.04
CA SER A 96 16.88 -2.03 -6.36
C SER A 96 15.60 -2.67 -6.90
N LYS A 97 15.41 -3.98 -6.71
CA LYS A 97 14.20 -4.71 -7.12
C LYS A 97 12.99 -4.33 -6.27
N ARG A 98 13.19 -4.19 -4.96
CA ARG A 98 12.11 -3.77 -4.04
C ARG A 98 11.63 -2.34 -4.35
N LEU A 99 12.56 -1.43 -4.67
CA LEU A 99 12.23 -0.08 -5.13
C LEU A 99 11.58 -0.07 -6.52
N GLU A 100 12.06 -0.90 -7.46
CA GLU A 100 11.45 -1.07 -8.78
C GLU A 100 9.99 -1.56 -8.66
N CYS A 101 9.72 -2.47 -7.74
CA CYS A 101 8.37 -2.95 -7.42
C CYS A 101 7.45 -1.82 -6.94
N LEU A 102 7.87 -1.06 -5.94
CA LEU A 102 7.10 0.11 -5.45
C LEU A 102 6.87 1.15 -6.56
N HIS A 103 7.85 1.36 -7.44
CA HIS A 103 7.70 2.24 -8.59
C HIS A 103 6.69 1.68 -9.61
N ALA A 104 6.73 0.38 -9.89
CA ALA A 104 5.85 -0.28 -10.84
C ALA A 104 4.38 -0.26 -10.40
N MET A 105 4.10 -0.25 -9.09
CA MET A 105 2.74 -0.13 -8.52
C MET A 105 1.98 1.13 -8.96
N TYR A 106 2.61 2.11 -9.61
CA TYR A 106 1.92 3.21 -10.29
C TYR A 106 1.03 2.73 -11.46
N HIS A 107 1.48 1.72 -12.21
CA HIS A 107 0.85 1.32 -13.47
C HIS A 107 -0.58 0.77 -13.33
N PRO A 108 -0.92 -0.07 -12.35
CA PRO A 108 -2.32 -0.48 -12.13
C PRO A 108 -3.29 0.71 -12.01
N PHE A 109 -2.86 1.80 -11.35
CA PHE A 109 -3.67 3.01 -11.22
C PHE A 109 -3.73 3.79 -12.54
N ALA A 110 -2.58 4.03 -13.16
CA ALA A 110 -2.47 4.84 -14.36
C ALA A 110 -3.09 4.19 -15.60
N ASP A 111 -2.93 2.88 -15.73
CA ASP A 111 -3.29 2.14 -16.94
C ASP A 111 -4.65 1.46 -16.88
N PHE A 112 -5.20 1.27 -15.68
CA PHE A 112 -6.50 0.65 -15.50
C PHE A 112 -7.47 1.49 -14.67
N LEU A 113 -7.18 1.76 -13.40
CA LEU A 113 -8.16 2.40 -12.50
C LEU A 113 -8.59 3.78 -12.99
N SER A 114 -7.64 4.59 -13.46
CA SER A 114 -7.90 5.94 -14.02
C SER A 114 -8.83 5.91 -15.24
N ARG A 115 -8.87 4.79 -15.96
CA ARG A 115 -9.66 4.63 -17.20
C ARG A 115 -11.06 4.10 -16.97
N GLN A 116 -11.43 3.75 -15.72
CA GLN A 116 -12.74 3.15 -15.42
C GLN A 116 -13.88 4.17 -15.34
N GLY A 117 -13.59 5.47 -15.15
CA GLY A 117 -14.60 6.52 -15.11
C GLY A 117 -15.71 6.28 -14.08
N GLY A 118 -15.34 5.76 -12.89
CA GLY A 118 -16.28 5.48 -11.79
C GLY A 118 -17.11 4.20 -11.93
N ARG A 119 -16.89 3.38 -12.96
CA ARG A 119 -17.59 2.10 -13.17
C ARG A 119 -17.07 0.94 -12.32
N TYR A 120 -15.99 1.18 -11.60
CA TYR A 120 -15.30 0.21 -10.75
C TYR A 120 -15.02 0.88 -9.42
N ASP A 121 -15.55 0.30 -8.35
CA ASP A 121 -15.40 0.79 -6.98
C ASP A 121 -13.99 0.53 -6.43
N GLY A 122 -13.34 -0.54 -6.90
CA GLY A 122 -11.92 -0.80 -6.71
C GLY A 122 -11.51 -0.95 -5.25
N SER A 123 -12.27 -1.74 -4.49
CA SER A 123 -12.02 -1.94 -3.06
C SER A 123 -10.58 -2.36 -2.77
N GLY A 124 -10.04 -3.29 -3.57
CA GLY A 124 -8.65 -3.73 -3.47
C GLY A 124 -7.64 -2.62 -3.76
N PHE A 125 -7.94 -1.73 -4.71
CA PHE A 125 -7.10 -0.56 -5.00
C PHE A 125 -7.11 0.47 -3.87
N PHE A 126 -8.27 0.68 -3.24
CA PHE A 126 -8.40 1.60 -2.12
C PHE A 126 -7.61 1.11 -0.89
N MET A 127 -7.65 -0.20 -0.62
CA MET A 127 -6.95 -0.85 0.50
C MET A 127 -5.49 -1.23 0.19
N TRP A 128 -5.05 -1.08 -1.07
CA TRP A 128 -3.74 -1.53 -1.55
C TRP A 128 -2.58 -1.10 -0.62
N TRP A 129 -2.60 0.17 -0.23
CA TRP A 129 -1.52 0.76 0.53
C TRP A 129 -1.60 0.42 2.01
N ASP A 130 -2.78 0.21 2.59
CA ASP A 130 -2.98 -0.27 3.96
C ASP A 130 -2.33 -1.63 4.15
N LEU A 131 -2.61 -2.54 3.20
CA LEU A 131 -2.14 -3.91 3.23
C LEU A 131 -0.61 -4.01 3.16
N ILE A 132 0.05 -3.03 2.55
CA ILE A 132 1.52 -2.95 2.49
C ILE A 132 2.07 -2.17 3.70
N ILE A 133 1.56 -0.97 3.94
CA ILE A 133 2.15 -0.02 4.88
C ILE A 133 1.80 -0.39 6.31
N GLU A 134 0.51 -0.57 6.62
CA GLU A 134 0.07 -0.81 8.00
C GLU A 134 0.51 -2.21 8.45
N SER A 135 0.30 -3.23 7.63
CA SER A 135 0.63 -4.61 7.99
C SER A 135 2.14 -4.85 8.09
N HIS A 136 2.97 -4.17 7.29
CA HIS A 136 4.39 -4.51 7.16
C HIS A 136 5.34 -3.38 7.52
N PHE A 137 5.10 -2.16 7.04
CA PHE A 137 6.04 -1.05 7.30
C PHE A 137 6.02 -0.57 8.74
N TRP A 138 4.88 -0.75 9.42
CA TRP A 138 4.68 -0.38 10.82
C TRP A 138 4.12 -1.51 11.70
N GLY A 139 4.05 -2.73 11.18
CA GLY A 139 3.47 -3.90 11.85
C GLY A 139 4.05 -4.23 13.24
N PRO A 140 3.48 -5.23 13.93
CA PRO A 140 3.64 -5.47 15.37
C PRO A 140 5.09 -5.68 15.85
N ASP A 141 6.02 -5.99 14.94
CA ASP A 141 7.44 -6.09 15.25
C ASP A 141 8.13 -4.72 15.44
N ILE A 142 7.44 -3.61 15.18
CA ILE A 142 8.02 -2.25 15.23
C ILE A 142 7.42 -1.48 16.39
N LEU A 143 6.18 -1.01 16.27
CA LEU A 143 5.45 -0.27 17.31
C LEU A 143 3.95 -0.35 17.00
N SER A 144 3.14 -0.96 17.88
CA SER A 144 1.69 -0.84 17.79
C SER A 144 1.25 0.61 17.98
N LEU A 145 0.01 0.95 17.58
CA LEU A 145 -0.55 2.28 17.88
C LEU A 145 -0.47 2.57 19.38
N GLU A 146 -0.76 1.57 20.24
CA GLU A 146 -0.65 1.65 21.70
C GLU A 146 0.78 1.95 22.17
N ASP A 147 1.80 1.32 21.56
CA ASP A 147 3.20 1.62 21.86
C ASP A 147 3.55 3.06 21.49
N LEU A 148 3.02 3.55 20.36
CA LEU A 148 3.19 4.95 19.96
C LEU A 148 2.46 5.90 20.92
N GLU A 149 1.27 5.54 21.40
CA GLU A 149 0.53 6.33 22.39
C GLU A 149 1.33 6.43 23.69
N GLN A 150 1.82 5.30 24.20
CA GLN A 150 2.60 5.26 25.44
C GLN A 150 3.92 6.04 25.30
N ARG A 151 4.61 5.89 24.16
CA ARG A 151 5.94 6.50 23.95
C ARG A 151 5.87 8.00 23.67
N TYR A 152 4.87 8.45 22.93
CA TYR A 152 4.79 9.84 22.45
C TYR A 152 3.61 10.63 23.02
N GLY A 153 2.78 10.00 23.86
CA GLY A 153 1.63 10.59 24.52
C GLY A 153 0.56 11.08 23.54
N ILE A 154 0.46 10.49 22.34
CA ILE A 154 -0.60 10.80 21.37
C ILE A 154 -1.72 9.79 21.55
N VAL A 155 -2.90 10.24 21.96
CA VAL A 155 -4.11 9.42 21.89
C VAL A 155 -4.66 9.54 20.46
N TRP A 156 -4.52 8.50 19.64
CA TRP A 156 -4.79 8.55 18.21
C TRP A 156 -6.25 8.81 17.90
N LYS A 157 -7.16 8.21 18.68
CA LYS A 157 -8.61 8.47 18.57
C LYS A 157 -8.94 9.96 18.79
N GLU A 158 -8.27 10.60 19.74
CA GLU A 158 -8.43 12.04 19.95
C GLU A 158 -7.76 12.86 18.84
N ALA A 159 -6.61 12.42 18.34
CA ALA A 159 -5.91 13.08 17.25
C ALA A 159 -6.75 13.12 15.97
N VAL A 160 -7.48 12.04 15.65
CA VAL A 160 -8.45 11.98 14.55
C VAL A 160 -9.52 13.06 14.70
N LEU A 161 -10.16 13.13 15.88
CA LEU A 161 -11.21 14.12 16.15
C LEU A 161 -10.67 15.57 16.14
N GLN A 162 -9.42 15.77 16.55
CA GLN A 162 -8.81 17.10 16.67
C GLN A 162 -8.14 17.61 15.37
N SER A 163 -7.82 16.71 14.44
CA SER A 163 -7.23 17.01 13.13
C SER A 163 -8.06 18.04 12.34
N GLU A 164 -9.38 18.04 12.60
CA GLU A 164 -10.36 18.96 12.06
C GLU A 164 -9.99 20.43 12.23
N ASN A 165 -9.41 20.83 13.37
CA ASN A 165 -9.36 22.25 13.75
C ASN A 165 -7.97 22.74 14.18
N SER A 166 -6.95 21.88 14.17
CA SER A 166 -5.73 22.19 14.90
C SER A 166 -4.44 21.90 14.14
N ARG A 167 -3.71 22.96 13.79
CA ARG A 167 -2.28 22.88 13.44
C ARG A 167 -1.43 22.20 14.54
N ARG A 168 -1.97 22.02 15.75
CA ARG A 168 -1.30 21.34 16.86
C ARG A 168 -1.17 19.84 16.63
N VAL A 169 -2.20 19.18 16.08
CA VAL A 169 -2.18 17.72 15.81
C VAL A 169 -1.09 17.45 14.78
N LEU A 170 -1.18 18.10 13.61
CA LEU A 170 -0.14 18.04 12.58
C LEU A 170 1.27 18.27 13.15
N LYS A 171 1.51 19.33 13.94
CA LYS A 171 2.84 19.57 14.53
C LYS A 171 3.31 18.43 15.45
N LYS A 172 2.39 17.82 16.19
CA LYS A 172 2.70 16.72 17.11
C LYS A 172 3.00 15.44 16.34
N THR A 173 2.14 15.07 15.39
CA THR A 173 2.31 13.88 14.57
C THR A 173 3.57 13.97 13.71
N LEU A 174 3.84 15.14 13.09
CA LEU A 174 5.08 15.35 12.31
C LEU A 174 6.35 15.12 13.11
N ARG A 175 6.40 15.53 14.38
CA ARG A 175 7.57 15.27 15.22
C ARG A 175 7.77 13.78 15.46
N VAL A 176 6.69 13.04 15.68
CA VAL A 176 6.74 11.58 15.86
C VAL A 176 7.19 10.91 14.56
N TRP A 177 6.59 11.28 13.43
CA TRP A 177 6.93 10.74 12.11
C TRP A 177 8.38 11.02 11.72
N GLU A 178 8.89 12.22 11.99
CA GLU A 178 10.29 12.58 11.77
C GLU A 178 11.23 11.73 12.63
N GLN A 179 10.91 11.53 13.91
CA GLN A 179 11.69 10.69 14.81
C GLN A 179 11.70 9.22 14.37
N LEU A 180 10.55 8.65 14.01
CA LEU A 180 10.47 7.27 13.52
C LEU A 180 11.24 7.09 12.21
N TYR A 181 11.10 8.03 11.27
CA TYR A 181 11.85 8.02 10.02
C TYR A 181 13.36 8.13 10.24
N GLN A 182 13.81 8.93 11.19
CA GLN A 182 15.25 9.04 11.52
C GLN A 182 15.78 7.77 12.18
N GLN A 183 14.97 7.09 13.00
CA GLN A 183 15.33 5.86 13.70
C GLN A 183 15.30 4.61 12.82
N THR A 184 14.62 4.64 11.67
CA THR A 184 14.55 3.49 10.77
C THR A 184 15.82 3.32 9.92
N THR A 185 16.03 2.11 9.40
CA THR A 185 17.22 1.77 8.61
C THR A 185 17.26 2.55 7.28
N PRO A 186 18.46 2.75 6.69
CA PRO A 186 18.57 3.38 5.36
C PRO A 186 17.73 2.68 4.29
N ASP A 187 17.73 1.34 4.27
CA ASP A 187 16.89 0.54 3.38
C ASP A 187 15.41 0.86 3.53
N ARG A 188 14.90 0.87 4.76
CA ARG A 188 13.48 1.16 5.00
C ARG A 188 13.11 2.60 4.65
N ARG A 189 14.01 3.56 4.91
CA ARG A 189 13.82 4.95 4.45
C ARG A 189 13.70 5.02 2.93
N ALA A 190 14.53 4.28 2.20
CA ALA A 190 14.47 4.25 0.74
C ALA A 190 13.13 3.70 0.24
N LEU A 191 12.59 2.65 0.88
CA LEU A 191 11.26 2.12 0.57
C LEU A 191 10.17 3.16 0.86
N LEU A 192 10.18 3.80 2.04
CA LEU A 192 9.23 4.86 2.39
C LEU A 192 9.29 6.04 1.41
N ASP A 193 10.48 6.45 1.00
CA ASP A 193 10.71 7.52 0.02
C ASP A 193 10.19 7.14 -1.37
N GLU A 194 10.33 5.88 -1.79
CA GLU A 194 9.77 5.39 -3.06
C GLU A 194 8.24 5.29 -2.99
N THR A 195 7.67 4.75 -1.91
CA THR A 195 6.22 4.72 -1.71
C THR A 195 5.63 6.12 -1.77
N LEU A 196 6.25 7.12 -1.11
CA LEU A 196 5.83 8.52 -1.21
C LEU A 196 5.85 9.02 -2.67
N ARG A 197 6.91 8.70 -3.42
CA ARG A 197 7.05 9.10 -4.83
C ARG A 197 5.98 8.46 -5.71
N THR A 198 5.70 7.17 -5.52
CA THR A 198 4.63 6.46 -6.23
C THR A 198 3.26 7.04 -5.92
N LEU A 199 2.91 7.21 -4.64
CA LEU A 199 1.65 7.84 -4.22
C LEU A 199 1.49 9.25 -4.77
N SER A 200 2.57 10.05 -4.77
CA SER A 200 2.58 11.38 -5.38
C SER A 200 2.27 11.35 -6.87
N ARG A 201 2.71 10.32 -7.60
CA ARG A 201 2.39 10.15 -9.03
C ARG A 201 0.94 9.72 -9.24
N ILE A 202 0.42 8.82 -8.42
CA ILE A 202 -0.99 8.39 -8.48
C ILE A 202 -1.90 9.59 -8.19
N LEU A 203 -1.57 10.41 -7.19
CA LEU A 203 -2.35 11.62 -6.85
C LEU A 203 -2.41 12.66 -7.99
N LYS A 204 -1.47 12.61 -8.94
CA LYS A 204 -1.45 13.48 -10.13
C LYS A 204 -2.29 12.95 -11.29
N LEU A 205 -2.89 11.77 -11.18
CA LEU A 205 -3.79 11.24 -12.21
C LEU A 205 -5.13 11.99 -12.23
N GLU A 206 -5.46 12.75 -11.18
CA GLU A 206 -6.67 13.59 -11.04
C GLU A 206 -8.01 12.84 -11.17
N GLU A 207 -7.98 11.52 -11.31
CA GLU A 207 -9.16 10.66 -11.26
C GLU A 207 -9.58 10.39 -9.80
N PRO A 208 -10.86 10.58 -9.43
CA PRO A 208 -11.31 10.51 -8.03
C PRO A 208 -10.91 9.22 -7.30
N CYS A 209 -11.10 8.04 -7.92
CA CYS A 209 -10.74 6.76 -7.31
C CYS A 209 -9.23 6.63 -7.07
N CYS A 210 -8.41 7.11 -8.01
CA CYS A 210 -6.95 7.13 -7.86
C CYS A 210 -6.51 8.10 -6.77
N CYS A 211 -7.11 9.29 -6.73
CA CYS A 211 -6.82 10.29 -5.70
C CYS A 211 -7.22 9.79 -4.31
N GLY A 212 -8.39 9.17 -4.17
CA GLY A 212 -8.86 8.56 -2.93
C GLY A 212 -7.88 7.52 -2.40
N ALA A 213 -7.50 6.54 -3.24
CA ALA A 213 -6.54 5.51 -2.87
C ALA A 213 -5.15 6.09 -2.51
N ALA A 214 -4.68 7.10 -3.24
CA ALA A 214 -3.39 7.74 -2.95
C ALA A 214 -3.41 8.55 -1.65
N LEU A 215 -4.49 9.31 -1.39
CA LEU A 215 -4.67 10.07 -0.15
C LEU A 215 -4.77 9.14 1.05
N HIS A 216 -5.51 8.04 0.90
CA HIS A 216 -5.63 7.00 1.91
C HIS A 216 -4.25 6.41 2.26
N GLY A 217 -3.49 5.96 1.25
CA GLY A 217 -2.13 5.47 1.43
C GLY A 217 -1.18 6.49 2.04
N LEU A 218 -1.30 7.78 1.70
CA LEU A 218 -0.51 8.87 2.31
C LEU A 218 -0.83 9.05 3.80
N GLY A 219 -2.09 8.81 4.20
CA GLY A 219 -2.51 8.81 5.60
C GLY A 219 -1.85 7.72 6.43
N HIS A 220 -1.66 6.54 5.86
CA HIS A 220 -0.99 5.42 6.53
C HIS A 220 0.54 5.46 6.43
N LEU A 221 1.09 6.09 5.40
CA LEU A 221 2.54 6.11 5.14
C LEU A 221 3.35 6.69 6.30
N ARG A 222 2.78 7.61 7.09
CA ARG A 222 3.43 8.24 8.26
C ARG A 222 4.82 8.83 7.92
N HIS A 223 4.97 9.34 6.70
CA HIS A 223 6.23 9.90 6.21
C HIS A 223 6.33 11.43 6.48
N PRO A 224 7.48 11.97 6.91
CA PRO A 224 7.62 13.39 7.31
C PRO A 224 7.31 14.42 6.22
N LYS A 225 7.36 14.00 4.95
CA LYS A 225 7.05 14.83 3.78
C LYS A 225 5.63 14.60 3.22
N GLY A 226 4.90 13.59 3.69
CA GLY A 226 3.58 13.21 3.15
C GLY A 226 2.54 14.31 3.31
N TRP A 227 2.50 14.94 4.47
CA TRP A 227 1.55 16.01 4.79
C TRP A 227 1.55 17.17 3.78
N ARG A 228 2.69 17.50 3.17
CA ARG A 228 2.77 18.60 2.19
C ARG A 228 1.96 18.27 0.95
N LEU A 229 2.07 17.05 0.44
CA LEU A 229 1.32 16.59 -0.73
C LEU A 229 -0.19 16.67 -0.49
N VAL A 230 -0.63 16.20 0.68
CA VAL A 230 -2.05 16.24 1.05
C VAL A 230 -2.52 17.68 1.25
N GLN A 231 -1.73 18.53 1.89
CA GLN A 231 -2.08 19.93 2.09
C GLN A 231 -2.16 20.70 0.76
N ASP A 232 -1.25 20.43 -0.17
CA ASP A 232 -1.26 21.02 -1.52
C ASP A 232 -2.50 20.56 -2.31
N PHE A 233 -2.88 19.28 -2.17
CA PHE A 233 -4.13 18.76 -2.73
C PHE A 233 -5.36 19.48 -2.16
N ILE A 234 -5.47 19.56 -0.82
CA ILE A 234 -6.57 20.28 -0.15
C ILE A 234 -6.65 21.73 -0.64
N ASN A 235 -5.52 22.42 -0.78
CA ASN A 235 -5.49 23.81 -1.22
C ASN A 235 -5.99 23.97 -2.66
N ARG A 236 -5.63 23.05 -3.56
CA ARG A 236 -6.05 23.08 -4.98
C ARG A 236 -7.55 22.80 -5.14
N HIS A 237 -8.09 21.86 -4.37
CA HIS A 237 -9.48 21.39 -4.51
C HIS A 237 -10.43 22.01 -3.48
N ARG A 238 -9.99 23.00 -2.69
CA ARG A 238 -10.74 23.46 -1.49
C ARG A 238 -12.20 23.82 -1.77
N ALA A 239 -12.48 24.42 -2.93
CA ALA A 239 -13.82 24.87 -3.31
C ALA A 239 -14.78 23.73 -3.68
N GLU A 240 -14.25 22.54 -4.00
CA GLU A 240 -15.00 21.37 -4.44
C GLU A 240 -15.31 20.41 -3.27
N LEU A 241 -14.61 20.56 -2.15
CA LEU A 241 -14.70 19.65 -1.00
C LEU A 241 -15.83 20.03 -0.05
N THR A 242 -16.66 19.05 0.27
CA THR A 242 -17.56 19.09 1.42
C THR A 242 -16.77 19.15 2.74
N ASP A 243 -17.45 19.48 3.83
CA ASP A 243 -16.81 19.50 5.16
C ASP A 243 -16.35 18.10 5.61
N ASP A 244 -17.08 17.05 5.22
CA ASP A 244 -16.72 15.66 5.53
C ASP A 244 -15.50 15.18 4.73
N GLU A 245 -15.43 15.49 3.44
CA GLU A 245 -14.25 15.18 2.62
C GLU A 245 -13.03 15.95 3.13
N LEU A 246 -13.18 17.22 3.47
CA LEU A 246 -12.10 18.02 4.03
C LEU A 246 -11.60 17.45 5.36
N ARG A 247 -12.52 17.02 6.24
CA ARG A 247 -12.21 16.35 7.51
C ARG A 247 -11.37 15.11 7.26
N TRP A 248 -11.81 14.23 6.36
CA TRP A 248 -11.07 13.03 6.00
C TRP A 248 -9.69 13.33 5.40
N MET A 249 -9.59 14.32 4.50
CA MET A 249 -8.30 14.73 3.93
C MET A 249 -7.34 15.31 4.97
N ARG A 250 -7.85 16.00 6.01
CA ARG A 250 -7.03 16.44 7.14
C ARG A 250 -6.49 15.24 7.93
N ASN A 251 -7.27 14.18 8.10
CA ASN A 251 -6.78 12.93 8.73
C ASN A 251 -5.65 12.30 7.90
N CYS A 252 -5.81 12.26 6.57
CA CYS A 252 -4.75 11.83 5.66
C CYS A 252 -3.49 12.71 5.80
N ARG A 253 -3.65 14.04 5.87
CA ARG A 253 -2.55 15.00 6.02
C ARG A 253 -1.77 14.79 7.32
N ASP A 254 -2.49 14.55 8.41
CA ASP A 254 -1.92 14.46 9.75
C ASP A 254 -1.35 13.06 10.04
N GLY A 255 -1.63 12.08 9.17
CA GLY A 255 -1.19 10.69 9.28
C GLY A 255 -1.96 9.92 10.36
N VAL A 256 -3.25 10.22 10.49
CA VAL A 256 -4.13 9.68 11.54
C VAL A 256 -5.34 8.96 10.95
N VAL A 257 -5.21 8.42 9.74
CA VAL A 257 -6.22 7.52 9.20
C VAL A 257 -6.21 6.25 10.06
N LEU A 258 -7.41 5.80 10.46
CA LEU A 258 -7.65 4.59 11.24
C LEU A 258 -8.39 3.56 10.39
#